data_AF-A0A0B4RCA4-F1
#
_entry.id   AF-A0A0B4RCA4-F1
#
_cell.length_a   1.000
_cell.length_b   1.000
_cell.length_c   1.000
_cell.angle_alpha   90.00
_cell.angle_beta   90.00
_cell.angle_gamma   90.00
#
_symmetry.space_group_name_H-M   'P 1'
#
loop_
_entity.id
_entity.type
_entity.pdbx_description
1 polymer ?
#
loop_
_entity_poly.entity_id
_entity_poly.type
_entity_poly.pdbx_seq_one_letter_code
_entity_poly.pdbx_strand_id
1 'polypeptide(L)'
;MGGLLEKWYAGPIDPANGIYKPADVAGHWREVGEHSRMPIDGSLMINNPVHSSYPPSRVFQVLQQQFGNEKANEYLRRAREALFAFNQNISKDDVMIKLLNDMGLEGESIVSAANQPAMRKLLTDDFALARSLGARGFPSIIMVNAKNRGVRIVGGQSFEKYVDGLKQVLNSVTPRAKQPAPLSEILQKEKLLFSKEIEVLYDVEQANIQKFINKELAQVDFETNKLLSEFYYILAK
;
A
#
# COMPACT_ATOMS: atom_id res chain seq x y z
N MET A 1 -6.83 8.70 -5.11
CA MET A 1 -6.52 7.38 -5.73
C MET A 1 -6.06 7.57 -7.17
N GLY A 2 -5.21 6.70 -7.69
CA GLY A 2 -4.82 6.74 -9.11
C GLY A 2 -3.87 5.60 -9.49
N GLY A 3 -3.49 5.51 -10.76
CA GLY A 3 -2.75 4.36 -11.30
C GLY A 3 -3.59 3.08 -11.30
N LEU A 4 -4.90 3.24 -11.47
CA LEU A 4 -5.89 2.17 -11.33
C LEU A 4 -6.30 1.60 -12.68
N LEU A 5 -6.69 0.33 -12.66
CA LEU A 5 -7.22 -0.40 -13.80
C LEU A 5 -8.75 -0.50 -13.67
N GLU A 6 -9.48 0.16 -14.58
CA GLU A 6 -10.94 0.00 -14.65
C GLU A 6 -11.33 -1.41 -15.12
N LYS A 7 -10.71 -1.84 -16.22
CA LYS A 7 -10.88 -3.15 -16.84
C LYS A 7 -9.70 -3.41 -17.77
N TRP A 8 -9.41 -4.68 -18.01
CA TRP A 8 -8.57 -5.10 -19.13
C TRP A 8 -9.28 -4.83 -20.46
N TYR A 9 -8.55 -4.45 -21.48
CA TYR A 9 -9.08 -4.21 -22.83
C TYR A 9 -8.13 -4.76 -23.89
N ALA A 10 -8.62 -4.88 -25.13
CA ALA A 10 -7.83 -5.33 -26.27
C ALA A 10 -6.86 -4.22 -26.71
N GLY A 11 -5.77 -4.06 -25.97
CA GLY A 11 -4.75 -3.05 -26.21
C GLY A 11 -3.65 -3.10 -25.14
N PRO A 12 -2.49 -2.49 -25.39
CA PRO A 12 -1.43 -2.44 -24.40
C PRO A 12 -1.90 -1.70 -23.15
N ILE A 13 -1.78 -2.33 -21.99
CA ILE A 13 -2.09 -1.69 -20.70
C ILE A 13 -0.91 -0.84 -20.25
N ASP A 14 0.29 -1.44 -20.31
CA ASP A 14 1.55 -0.77 -20.03
C ASP A 14 2.64 -1.34 -20.96
N PRO A 15 2.71 -0.84 -22.21
CA PRO A 15 3.63 -1.37 -23.20
C PRO A 15 5.09 -1.06 -22.87
N ALA A 16 5.37 -0.02 -22.07
CA ALA A 16 6.73 0.29 -21.62
C ALA A 16 7.30 -0.84 -20.73
N ASN A 17 6.42 -1.55 -20.01
CA ASN A 17 6.76 -2.70 -19.19
C ASN A 17 6.33 -4.04 -19.84
N GLY A 18 5.94 -4.03 -21.12
CA GLY A 18 5.55 -5.24 -21.86
C GLY A 18 4.24 -5.88 -21.39
N ILE A 19 3.33 -5.12 -20.77
CA ILE A 19 2.08 -5.63 -20.19
C ILE A 19 0.91 -5.40 -21.14
N TYR A 20 0.38 -6.49 -21.69
CA TYR A 20 -0.77 -6.48 -22.62
C TYR A 20 -1.97 -7.26 -22.06
N LYS A 21 -1.73 -8.29 -21.25
CA LYS A 21 -2.75 -9.12 -20.59
C LYS A 21 -2.39 -9.36 -19.12
N PRO A 22 -3.33 -9.83 -18.27
CA PRO A 22 -3.08 -10.03 -16.85
C PRO A 22 -1.83 -10.86 -16.55
N ALA A 23 -1.63 -11.97 -17.27
CA ALA A 23 -0.51 -12.87 -17.03
C ALA A 23 0.87 -12.22 -17.22
N ASP A 24 0.98 -11.19 -18.07
CA ASP A 24 2.25 -10.49 -18.32
C ASP A 24 2.73 -9.73 -17.06
N VAL A 25 1.80 -9.38 -16.18
CA VAL A 25 2.07 -8.68 -14.92
C VAL A 25 2.85 -9.57 -13.95
N ALA A 26 2.63 -10.89 -13.95
CA ALA A 26 3.15 -11.79 -12.93
C ALA A 26 4.68 -11.74 -12.83
N GLY A 27 5.37 -11.80 -13.97
CA GLY A 27 6.83 -11.72 -14.02
C GLY A 27 7.35 -10.34 -13.59
N HIS A 28 6.75 -9.27 -14.10
CA HIS A 28 7.15 -7.90 -13.76
C HIS A 28 6.95 -7.59 -12.26
N TRP A 29 5.84 -8.02 -11.68
CA TRP A 29 5.58 -7.87 -10.25
C TRP A 29 6.58 -8.62 -9.39
N ARG A 30 6.97 -9.84 -9.81
CA ARG A 30 8.00 -10.61 -9.12
C ARG A 30 9.32 -9.86 -9.09
N GLU A 31 9.75 -9.33 -10.23
CA GLU A 31 10.98 -8.53 -10.36
C GLU A 31 10.94 -7.28 -9.48
N VAL A 32 9.82 -6.55 -9.48
CA VAL A 32 9.64 -5.38 -8.61
C VAL A 32 9.72 -5.77 -7.13
N GLY A 33 9.14 -6.91 -6.74
CA GLY A 33 9.19 -7.40 -5.37
C GLY A 33 10.61 -7.78 -4.92
N GLU A 34 11.37 -8.43 -5.80
CA GLU A 34 12.78 -8.77 -5.56
C GLU A 34 13.66 -7.51 -5.44
N HIS A 35 13.48 -6.55 -6.35
CA HIS A 35 14.24 -5.30 -6.34
C HIS A 35 13.94 -4.44 -5.11
N SER A 36 12.67 -4.32 -4.73
CA SER A 36 12.24 -3.49 -3.60
C SER A 36 12.37 -4.17 -2.24
N ARG A 37 12.55 -5.51 -2.21
CA ARG A 37 12.43 -6.36 -1.02
C ARG A 37 11.08 -6.27 -0.32
N MET A 38 10.05 -5.85 -1.04
CA MET A 38 8.65 -5.98 -0.61
C MET A 38 8.06 -7.19 -1.30
N PRO A 39 7.63 -8.25 -0.59
CA PRO A 39 7.18 -9.47 -1.24
C PRO A 39 5.98 -9.24 -2.17
N ILE A 40 6.16 -9.56 -3.45
CA ILE A 40 5.09 -9.60 -4.45
C ILE A 40 5.12 -10.95 -5.15
N ASP A 41 4.04 -11.72 -5.00
CA ASP A 41 3.95 -13.05 -5.61
C ASP A 41 3.57 -12.95 -7.10
N GLY A 42 2.42 -12.32 -7.36
CA GLY A 42 1.91 -12.04 -8.70
C GLY A 42 1.36 -13.23 -9.48
N SER A 43 1.56 -14.49 -9.04
CA SER A 43 1.12 -15.67 -9.79
C SER A 43 -0.40 -15.77 -9.95
N LEU A 44 -1.20 -15.10 -9.09
CA LEU A 44 -2.66 -15.04 -9.27
C LEU A 44 -3.04 -14.47 -10.62
N MET A 45 -2.22 -13.57 -11.18
CA MET A 45 -2.52 -12.87 -12.43
C MET A 45 -2.53 -13.81 -13.64
N ILE A 46 -2.05 -15.05 -13.50
CA ILE A 46 -2.04 -16.08 -14.55
C ILE A 46 -3.43 -16.77 -14.64
N ASN A 47 -3.98 -17.20 -13.50
CA ASN A 47 -5.16 -18.09 -13.46
C ASN A 47 -6.40 -17.47 -12.80
N ASN A 48 -6.22 -16.49 -11.91
CA ASN A 48 -7.30 -15.80 -11.18
C ASN A 48 -7.00 -14.29 -11.08
N PRO A 49 -6.90 -13.58 -12.22
CA PRO A 49 -6.39 -12.23 -12.22
C PRO A 49 -7.32 -11.22 -11.57
N VAL A 50 -6.73 -10.16 -11.02
CA VAL A 50 -7.45 -8.94 -10.68
C VAL A 50 -7.93 -8.30 -11.98
N HIS A 51 -9.23 -8.33 -12.23
CA HIS A 51 -9.79 -7.78 -13.47
C HIS A 51 -10.00 -6.26 -13.43
N SER A 52 -10.11 -5.72 -12.21
CA SER A 52 -10.32 -4.30 -11.96
C SER A 52 -9.81 -3.95 -10.57
N SER A 53 -9.14 -2.81 -10.44
CA SER A 53 -8.82 -2.25 -9.13
C SER A 53 -9.89 -1.25 -8.65
N TYR A 54 -10.96 -1.01 -9.42
CA TYR A 54 -12.02 -0.09 -9.02
C TYR A 54 -12.86 -0.60 -7.83
N PRO A 55 -13.31 -1.88 -7.78
CA PRO A 55 -14.06 -2.39 -6.63
C PRO A 55 -13.36 -2.16 -5.27
N PRO A 56 -12.10 -2.59 -5.06
CA PRO A 56 -11.41 -2.33 -3.78
C PRO A 56 -11.15 -0.83 -3.57
N SER A 57 -10.97 -0.05 -4.63
CA SER A 57 -10.84 1.41 -4.50
C SER A 57 -12.13 2.10 -4.05
N ARG A 58 -13.30 1.57 -4.41
CA ARG A 58 -14.59 2.09 -3.89
C ARG A 58 -14.82 1.69 -2.43
N VAL A 59 -14.37 0.49 -2.02
CA VAL A 59 -14.38 0.11 -0.60
C VAL A 59 -13.54 1.09 0.21
N PHE A 60 -12.35 1.46 -0.27
CA PHE A 60 -11.54 2.52 0.34
C PHE A 60 -12.31 3.85 0.47
N GLN A 61 -13.05 4.27 -0.56
CA GLN A 61 -13.86 5.50 -0.51
C GLN A 61 -14.97 5.43 0.55
N VAL A 62 -15.67 4.29 0.66
CA VAL A 62 -16.67 4.07 1.71
C VAL A 62 -16.04 4.20 3.10
N LEU A 63 -14.89 3.56 3.30
CA LEU A 63 -14.19 3.61 4.58
C LEU A 63 -13.72 5.01 4.93
N GLN A 64 -13.18 5.74 3.95
CA GLN A 64 -12.74 7.11 4.13
C GLN A 64 -13.92 8.01 4.53
N GLN A 65 -15.08 7.83 3.90
CA GLN A 65 -16.27 8.62 4.17
C GLN A 65 -16.89 8.30 5.55
N GLN A 66 -16.97 7.02 5.93
CA GLN A 66 -17.72 6.59 7.12
C GLN A 66 -16.85 6.49 8.39
N PHE A 67 -15.58 6.13 8.25
CA PHE A 67 -14.68 5.82 9.37
C PHE A 67 -13.42 6.69 9.38
N GLY A 68 -13.24 7.54 8.37
CA GLY A 68 -12.09 8.44 8.26
C GLY A 68 -10.83 7.80 7.67
N ASN A 69 -9.81 8.64 7.50
CA ASN A 69 -8.59 8.28 6.78
C ASN A 69 -7.78 7.16 7.44
N GLU A 70 -7.79 7.05 8.76
CA GLU A 70 -7.03 6.03 9.47
C GLU A 70 -7.53 4.62 9.12
N LYS A 71 -8.84 4.40 9.21
CA LYS A 71 -9.44 3.10 8.88
C LYS A 71 -9.35 2.78 7.39
N ALA A 72 -9.48 3.79 6.53
CA ALA A 72 -9.30 3.62 5.09
C ALA A 72 -7.86 3.20 4.74
N ASN A 73 -6.86 3.81 5.39
CA ASN A 73 -5.44 3.45 5.19
C ASN A 73 -5.12 2.06 5.74
N GLU A 74 -5.72 1.66 6.86
CA GLU A 74 -5.63 0.30 7.38
C GLU A 74 -6.15 -0.71 6.36
N TYR A 75 -7.34 -0.49 5.78
CA TYR A 75 -7.86 -1.35 4.71
C TYR A 75 -6.95 -1.36 3.48
N LEU A 76 -6.41 -0.21 3.07
CA LEU A 76 -5.48 -0.14 1.94
C LEU A 76 -4.24 -0.99 2.19
N ARG A 77 -3.70 -0.99 3.41
CA ARG A 77 -2.61 -1.87 3.84
C ARG A 77 -3.02 -3.33 3.72
N ARG A 78 -4.16 -3.73 4.29
CA ARG A 78 -4.67 -5.13 4.24
C ARG A 78 -4.92 -5.62 2.81
N ALA A 79 -5.54 -4.79 1.97
CA ALA A 79 -5.79 -5.13 0.58
C ALA A 79 -4.49 -5.30 -0.22
N ARG A 80 -3.47 -4.48 0.05
CA ARG A 80 -2.14 -4.61 -0.58
C ARG A 80 -1.40 -5.85 -0.12
N GLU A 81 -1.45 -6.18 1.17
CA GLU A 81 -0.91 -7.44 1.69
C GLU A 81 -1.61 -8.64 1.05
N ALA A 82 -2.95 -8.64 1.04
CA ALA A 82 -3.76 -9.70 0.44
C ALA A 82 -3.39 -9.91 -1.03
N LEU A 83 -3.29 -8.84 -1.82
CA LEU A 83 -2.95 -8.92 -3.23
C LEU A 83 -1.50 -9.32 -3.48
N PHE A 84 -0.55 -8.54 -2.97
CA PHE A 84 0.85 -8.64 -3.37
C PHE A 84 1.56 -9.76 -2.62
N ALA A 85 1.43 -9.81 -1.30
CA ALA A 85 2.11 -10.80 -0.48
C ALA A 85 1.39 -12.15 -0.51
N PHE A 86 0.06 -12.15 -0.35
CA PHE A 86 -0.72 -13.38 -0.15
C PHE A 86 -1.52 -13.83 -1.38
N ASN A 87 -1.27 -13.20 -2.54
CA ASN A 87 -1.74 -13.65 -3.84
C ASN A 87 -3.28 -13.81 -3.95
N GLN A 88 -4.04 -12.98 -3.22
CA GLN A 88 -5.50 -13.00 -3.17
C GLN A 88 -6.10 -12.01 -4.18
N ASN A 89 -7.20 -12.42 -4.83
CA ASN A 89 -7.87 -11.57 -5.81
C ASN A 89 -8.80 -10.55 -5.13
N ILE A 90 -8.25 -9.39 -4.78
CA ILE A 90 -8.99 -8.28 -4.14
C ILE A 90 -10.04 -7.59 -5.03
N SER A 91 -10.29 -8.09 -6.25
CA SER A 91 -11.45 -7.66 -7.06
C SER A 91 -12.71 -8.48 -6.81
N LYS A 92 -12.62 -9.54 -5.97
CA LYS A 92 -13.75 -10.39 -5.62
C LYS A 92 -14.39 -9.92 -4.31
N ASP A 93 -15.72 -9.90 -4.29
CA ASP A 93 -16.49 -9.41 -3.15
C ASP A 93 -16.23 -10.23 -1.89
N ASP A 94 -16.16 -11.56 -1.99
CA ASP A 94 -15.87 -12.47 -0.86
C ASP A 94 -14.50 -12.19 -0.21
N VAL A 95 -13.46 -11.93 -1.01
CA VAL A 95 -12.14 -11.54 -0.52
C VAL A 95 -12.21 -10.19 0.21
N MET A 96 -12.88 -9.19 -0.37
CA MET A 96 -13.03 -7.88 0.28
C MET A 96 -13.84 -7.95 1.57
N ILE A 97 -14.95 -8.70 1.58
CA ILE A 97 -15.79 -8.94 2.76
C ILE A 97 -14.95 -9.58 3.86
N LYS A 98 -14.20 -10.64 3.54
CA LYS A 98 -13.33 -11.30 4.52
C LYS A 98 -12.32 -10.33 5.14
N LEU A 99 -11.65 -9.52 4.32
CA LEU A 99 -10.67 -8.53 4.81
C LEU A 99 -11.32 -7.51 5.76
N LEU A 100 -12.53 -7.04 5.44
CA LEU A 100 -13.27 -6.11 6.29
C LEU A 100 -13.73 -6.76 7.59
N ASN A 101 -14.20 -8.01 7.53
CA ASN A 101 -14.61 -8.77 8.71
C ASN A 101 -13.42 -9.06 9.63
N ASP A 102 -12.25 -9.39 9.08
CA ASP A 102 -11.00 -9.55 9.83
C ASP A 102 -10.56 -8.24 10.51
N MET A 103 -10.98 -7.08 9.98
CA MET A 103 -10.80 -5.76 10.59
C MET A 103 -11.90 -5.40 11.62
N GLY A 104 -12.86 -6.29 11.87
CA GLY A 104 -13.99 -6.08 12.79
C GLY A 104 -15.07 -5.16 12.23
N LEU A 105 -15.26 -5.11 10.91
CA LEU A 105 -16.28 -4.31 10.22
C LEU A 105 -17.35 -5.19 9.58
N GLU A 106 -18.52 -4.60 9.28
CA GLU A 106 -19.61 -5.26 8.54
C GLU A 106 -19.31 -5.30 7.03
N GLY A 107 -18.52 -6.28 6.61
CA GLY A 107 -17.96 -6.37 5.26
C GLY A 107 -19.00 -6.37 4.14
N GLU A 108 -20.08 -7.14 4.28
CA GLU A 108 -21.17 -7.24 3.31
C GLU A 108 -21.83 -5.88 3.08
N SER A 109 -22.10 -5.14 4.16
CA SER A 109 -22.71 -3.81 4.11
C SER A 109 -21.80 -2.81 3.38
N ILE A 110 -20.51 -2.82 3.72
CA ILE A 110 -19.52 -1.91 3.14
C ILE A 110 -19.31 -2.20 1.65
N VAL A 111 -19.19 -3.47 1.25
CA VAL A 111 -19.03 -3.85 -0.17
C VAL A 111 -20.29 -3.52 -0.97
N SER A 112 -21.48 -3.72 -0.40
CA SER A 112 -22.75 -3.30 -1.01
C SER A 112 -22.82 -1.78 -1.20
N ALA A 113 -22.41 -1.00 -0.20
CA ALA A 113 -22.31 0.46 -0.28
C ALA A 113 -21.30 0.91 -1.35
N ALA A 114 -20.16 0.23 -1.45
CA ALA A 114 -19.12 0.52 -2.44
C ALA A 114 -19.61 0.37 -3.89
N ASN A 115 -20.63 -0.46 -4.13
CA ASN A 115 -21.20 -0.70 -5.46
C ASN A 115 -22.22 0.36 -5.89
N GLN A 116 -22.66 1.24 -4.98
CA GLN A 116 -23.66 2.28 -5.23
C GLN A 116 -23.14 3.38 -6.18
N PRO A 117 -24.02 4.04 -6.96
CA PRO A 117 -23.63 5.11 -7.88
C PRO A 117 -22.86 6.26 -7.22
N ALA A 118 -23.22 6.61 -5.98
CA ALA A 118 -22.54 7.65 -5.22
C ALA A 118 -21.04 7.37 -5.04
N MET A 119 -20.67 6.13 -4.73
CA MET A 119 -19.26 5.74 -4.55
C MET A 119 -18.48 5.67 -5.86
N ARG A 120 -19.16 5.34 -6.96
CA ARG A 120 -18.56 5.43 -8.32
C ARG A 120 -18.23 6.87 -8.67
N LYS A 121 -19.14 7.80 -8.38
CA LYS A 121 -18.92 9.24 -8.57
C LYS A 121 -17.78 9.72 -7.69
N LEU A 122 -17.77 9.38 -6.40
CA LEU A 122 -16.73 9.80 -5.47
C LEU A 122 -15.33 9.34 -5.92
N LEU A 123 -15.19 8.09 -6.38
CA LEU A 123 -13.94 7.61 -6.96
C LEU A 123 -13.53 8.38 -8.24
N THR A 124 -14.50 8.77 -9.06
CA THR A 124 -14.25 9.55 -10.28
C THR A 124 -13.80 10.98 -9.96
N ASP A 125 -14.41 11.60 -8.95
CA ASP A 125 -14.03 12.93 -8.45
C ASP A 125 -12.60 12.91 -7.88
N ASP A 126 -12.21 11.83 -7.19
CA ASP A 126 -10.86 11.62 -6.68
C ASP A 126 -9.82 11.49 -7.82
N PHE A 127 -10.17 10.86 -8.95
CA PHE A 127 -9.31 10.89 -10.15
C PHE A 127 -9.20 12.29 -10.74
N ALA A 128 -10.29 13.06 -10.77
CA ALA A 128 -10.26 14.43 -11.26
C ALA A 128 -9.38 15.32 -10.37
N LEU A 129 -9.44 15.14 -9.05
CA LEU A 129 -8.57 15.80 -8.08
C LEU A 129 -7.09 15.43 -8.29
N ALA A 130 -6.77 14.14 -8.41
CA ALA A 130 -5.40 13.71 -8.71
C ALA A 130 -4.88 14.37 -10.00
N ARG A 131 -5.72 14.44 -11.05
CA ARG A 131 -5.36 15.10 -12.31
C ARG A 131 -5.21 16.62 -12.16
N SER A 132 -6.05 17.30 -11.39
CA SER A 132 -5.97 18.75 -11.19
C SER A 132 -4.73 19.15 -10.40
N LEU A 133 -4.28 18.28 -9.48
CA LEU A 133 -3.02 18.42 -8.76
C LEU A 133 -1.78 18.04 -9.61
N GLY A 134 -2.00 17.64 -10.87
CA GLY A 134 -0.91 17.31 -11.79
C GLY A 134 -0.30 15.92 -11.58
N ALA A 135 -0.94 15.01 -10.86
CA ALA A 135 -0.51 13.61 -10.84
C ALA A 135 -0.77 12.99 -12.22
N ARG A 136 0.31 12.57 -12.90
CA ARG A 136 0.28 11.94 -14.24
C ARG A 136 0.94 10.57 -14.27
N GLY A 137 1.73 10.23 -13.24
CA GLY A 137 2.32 8.92 -13.02
C GLY A 137 2.18 8.54 -11.54
N PHE A 138 2.19 7.24 -11.24
CA PHE A 138 1.98 6.73 -9.89
C PHE A 138 3.13 5.82 -9.46
N PRO A 139 3.53 5.85 -8.16
CA PRO A 139 3.04 6.76 -7.12
C PRO A 139 3.45 8.22 -7.38
N SER A 140 2.69 9.17 -6.84
CA SER A 140 3.03 10.60 -6.81
C SER A 140 2.77 11.13 -5.40
N ILE A 141 3.72 11.87 -4.85
CA ILE A 141 3.57 12.60 -3.58
C ILE A 141 3.55 14.10 -3.88
N ILE A 142 2.52 14.77 -3.37
CA ILE A 142 2.32 16.21 -3.53
C ILE A 142 2.29 16.82 -2.13
N MET A 143 3.28 17.66 -1.84
CA MET A 143 3.37 18.38 -0.58
C MET A 143 3.08 19.85 -0.84
N VAL A 144 2.19 20.47 -0.06
CA VAL A 144 1.82 21.88 -0.19
C VAL A 144 1.82 22.51 1.20
N ASN A 145 2.43 23.68 1.36
CA ASN A 145 2.38 24.44 2.61
C ASN A 145 1.19 25.41 2.65
N ALA A 146 1.00 26.05 3.81
CA ALA A 146 -0.04 27.07 4.02
C ALA A 146 0.04 28.29 3.09
N LYS A 147 1.15 28.49 2.36
CA LYS A 147 1.33 29.56 1.37
C LYS A 147 1.10 29.07 -0.07
N ASN A 148 0.51 27.89 -0.25
CA ASN A 148 0.30 27.22 -1.55
C ASN A 148 1.57 26.99 -2.37
N ARG A 149 2.75 26.95 -1.72
CA ARG A 149 3.98 26.47 -2.35
C ARG A 149 4.04 24.97 -2.20
N GLY A 150 4.29 24.26 -3.28
CA GLY A 150 4.34 22.80 -3.26
C GLY A 150 5.43 22.20 -4.10
N VAL A 151 5.74 20.95 -3.76
CA VAL A 151 6.65 20.08 -4.51
C VAL A 151 5.89 18.83 -4.91
N ARG A 152 6.14 18.37 -6.13
CA ARG A 152 5.62 17.10 -6.66
C ARG A 152 6.78 16.14 -6.89
N ILE A 153 6.69 14.97 -6.28
CA ILE A 153 7.63 13.86 -6.43
C ILE A 153 6.91 12.73 -7.17
N VAL A 154 7.51 12.20 -8.24
CA VAL A 154 6.90 11.18 -9.11
C VAL A 154 7.75 9.91 -9.09
N GLY A 155 7.07 8.75 -9.02
CA GLY A 155 7.69 7.43 -8.94
C GLY A 155 8.14 7.04 -7.53
N GLY A 156 8.54 5.78 -7.37
CA GLY A 156 9.22 5.34 -6.15
C GLY A 156 10.60 5.98 -6.07
N GLN A 157 10.78 6.91 -5.15
CA GLN A 157 12.05 7.62 -4.90
C GLN A 157 12.69 7.17 -3.59
N SER A 158 13.97 7.51 -3.40
CA SER A 158 14.66 7.29 -2.13
C SER A 158 14.08 8.16 -1.01
N PHE A 159 14.31 7.76 0.24
CA PHE A 159 13.85 8.50 1.43
C PHE A 159 14.31 9.97 1.40
N GLU A 160 15.56 10.19 1.01
CA GLU A 160 16.21 11.50 0.96
C GLU A 160 15.50 12.45 -0.01
N LYS A 161 14.98 11.94 -1.13
CA LYS A 161 14.22 12.76 -2.09
C LYS A 161 12.92 13.29 -1.48
N TYR A 162 12.26 12.50 -0.64
CA TYR A 162 11.08 12.98 0.09
C TYR A 162 11.46 14.01 1.16
N VAL A 163 12.57 13.80 1.88
CA VAL A 163 13.10 14.77 2.85
C VAL A 163 13.47 16.09 2.18
N ASP A 164 14.11 16.05 1.01
CA ASP A 164 14.47 17.25 0.25
C ASP A 164 13.24 17.98 -0.29
N GLY A 165 12.22 17.25 -0.75
CA GLY A 165 10.94 17.85 -1.11
C GLY A 165 10.26 18.52 0.08
N LEU A 166 10.30 17.90 1.26
CA LEU A 166 9.77 18.49 2.49
C LEU A 166 10.54 19.77 2.87
N LYS A 167 11.88 19.77 2.81
CA LYS A 167 12.71 20.96 3.05
C LYS A 167 12.32 22.12 2.15
N GLN A 168 12.12 21.87 0.84
CA GLN A 168 11.70 22.91 -0.11
C GLN A 168 10.36 23.53 0.30
N VAL A 169 9.38 22.70 0.69
CA VAL A 169 8.06 23.15 1.17
C VAL A 169 8.16 23.93 2.49
N LEU A 170 9.15 23.62 3.33
CA LEU A 170 9.44 24.30 4.59
C LEU A 170 10.38 25.52 4.45
N ASN A 171 10.60 26.05 3.24
CA ASN A 171 11.53 27.14 2.95
C ASN A 171 12.98 26.83 3.41
N SER A 172 13.46 25.64 3.06
CA SER A 172 14.81 25.15 3.34
C SER A 172 15.14 24.94 4.82
N VAL A 173 14.13 24.92 5.69
CA VAL A 173 14.29 24.44 7.07
C VAL A 173 14.48 22.93 7.06
N THR A 174 15.56 22.46 7.67
CA THR A 174 15.82 21.03 7.84
C THR A 174 14.82 20.43 8.83
N PRO A 175 13.96 19.49 8.42
CA PRO A 175 13.04 18.83 9.33
C PRO A 175 13.81 17.96 10.33
N ARG A 176 13.35 17.93 11.58
CA ARG A 176 13.89 17.04 12.61
C ARG A 176 13.10 15.73 12.61
N ALA A 177 13.77 14.62 12.34
CA ALA A 177 13.16 13.30 12.44
C ALA A 177 12.74 13.01 13.88
N LYS A 178 11.55 12.42 14.04
CA LYS A 178 11.10 11.86 15.31
C LYS A 178 11.59 10.42 15.39
N GLN A 179 11.89 9.96 16.61
CA GLN A 179 12.14 8.55 16.85
C GLN A 179 10.83 7.77 16.61
N PRO A 180 10.90 6.60 15.95
CA PRO A 180 9.75 5.72 15.82
C PRO A 180 9.27 5.25 17.19
N ALA A 181 7.99 4.86 17.28
CA ALA A 181 7.44 4.21 18.47
C ALA A 181 8.14 2.85 18.70
N PRO A 182 8.04 2.24 19.89
CA PRO A 182 8.53 0.89 20.14
C PRO A 182 7.99 -0.12 19.12
N LEU A 183 8.81 -1.09 18.70
CA LEU A 183 8.43 -2.04 17.64
C LEU A 183 7.18 -2.86 18.00
N SER A 184 7.00 -3.19 19.28
CA SER A 184 5.81 -3.88 19.77
C SER A 184 4.52 -3.09 19.51
N GLU A 185 4.54 -1.76 19.71
CA GLU A 185 3.37 -0.89 19.46
C GLU A 185 3.07 -0.81 17.95
N ILE A 186 4.10 -0.70 17.12
CA ILE A 186 3.92 -0.65 15.66
C ILE A 186 3.39 -1.99 15.16
N LEU A 187 3.93 -3.12 15.63
CA LEU A 187 3.41 -4.45 15.30
C LEU A 187 2.00 -4.68 15.82
N GLN A 188 1.64 -4.14 16.99
CA GLN A 188 0.27 -4.22 17.49
C GLN A 188 -0.70 -3.49 16.57
N LYS A 189 -0.29 -2.35 16.01
CA LYS A 189 -1.10 -1.58 15.05
C LYS A 189 -1.14 -2.24 13.66
N GLU A 190 0.04 -2.47 13.08
CA GLU A 190 0.19 -2.94 11.70
C GLU A 190 -0.08 -4.44 11.56
N LYS A 191 -0.11 -5.21 12.66
CA LYS A 191 -0.32 -6.67 12.76
C LYS A 191 0.75 -7.54 12.08
N LEU A 192 1.39 -7.01 11.04
CA LEU A 192 2.42 -7.64 10.26
C LEU A 192 3.38 -6.58 9.73
N LEU A 193 4.68 -6.80 9.90
CA LEU A 193 5.72 -5.99 9.26
C LEU A 193 6.78 -6.89 8.63
N PHE A 194 7.19 -6.56 7.41
CA PHE A 194 8.34 -7.19 6.76
C PHE A 194 9.65 -6.64 7.33
N SER A 195 10.72 -7.45 7.33
CA SER A 195 12.06 -7.02 7.76
C SER A 195 12.48 -5.73 7.06
N LYS A 196 12.22 -5.60 5.76
CA LYS A 196 12.55 -4.40 5.00
C LYS A 196 11.90 -3.13 5.55
N GLU A 197 10.67 -3.21 6.04
CA GLU A 197 9.97 -2.07 6.65
C GLU A 197 10.62 -1.66 7.97
N ILE A 198 10.99 -2.65 8.81
CA ILE A 198 11.62 -2.43 10.10
C ILE A 198 13.03 -1.86 9.92
N GLU A 199 13.81 -2.39 8.97
CA GLU A 199 15.12 -1.87 8.58
C GLU A 199 15.05 -0.37 8.27
N VAL A 200 14.08 0.04 7.44
CA VAL A 200 13.93 1.44 7.04
C VAL A 200 13.42 2.31 8.20
N LEU A 201 12.46 1.81 8.98
CA LEU A 201 11.82 2.59 10.03
C LEU A 201 12.74 2.87 11.23
N TYR A 202 13.62 1.93 11.56
CA TYR A 202 14.53 2.02 12.70
C TYR A 202 16.00 2.25 12.31
N ASP A 203 16.28 2.45 11.03
CA ASP A 203 17.64 2.65 10.49
C ASP A 203 18.58 1.48 10.87
N VAL A 204 18.12 0.25 10.62
CA VAL A 204 18.82 -0.99 10.95
C VAL A 204 19.31 -1.65 9.68
N GLU A 205 20.61 -1.94 9.62
CA GLU A 205 21.17 -2.73 8.52
C GLU A 205 20.57 -4.14 8.48
N GLN A 206 20.33 -4.65 7.27
CA GLN A 206 19.76 -5.99 7.05
C GLN A 206 20.50 -7.10 7.82
N ALA A 207 21.84 -7.04 7.92
CA ALA A 207 22.63 -8.03 8.65
C ALA A 207 22.35 -8.05 10.17
N ASN A 208 21.84 -6.95 10.71
CA ASN A 208 21.58 -6.75 12.13
C ASN A 208 20.11 -6.92 12.50
N ILE A 209 19.21 -7.15 11.53
CA ILE A 209 17.77 -7.14 11.76
C ILE A 209 17.34 -8.16 12.82
N GLN A 210 17.83 -9.40 12.76
CA GLN A 210 17.43 -10.43 13.72
C GLN A 210 17.83 -10.08 15.16
N LYS A 211 19.03 -9.51 15.33
CA LYS A 211 19.52 -9.05 16.64
C LYS A 211 18.65 -7.90 17.17
N PHE A 212 18.26 -6.98 16.29
CA PHE A 212 17.37 -5.87 16.63
C PHE A 212 15.99 -6.37 17.08
N ILE A 213 15.35 -7.25 16.30
CA ILE A 213 14.03 -7.83 16.63
C ILE A 213 14.05 -8.52 17.99
N ASN A 214 15.03 -9.42 18.22
CA ASN A 214 15.14 -10.16 19.48
C ASN A 214 15.33 -9.23 20.69
N LYS A 215 15.98 -8.08 20.49
CA LYS A 215 16.15 -7.07 21.54
C LYS A 215 14.87 -6.28 21.79
N GLU A 216 14.26 -5.73 20.75
CA GLU A 216 13.09 -4.85 20.87
C GLU A 216 11.81 -5.60 21.28
N LEU A 217 11.74 -6.90 20.98
CA LEU A 217 10.60 -7.76 21.33
C LEU A 217 10.94 -8.77 22.46
N ALA A 218 12.03 -8.56 23.22
CA ALA A 218 12.47 -9.51 24.24
C ALA A 218 11.43 -9.83 25.34
N GLN A 219 10.41 -8.99 25.49
CA GLN A 219 9.35 -9.11 26.51
C GLN A 219 7.97 -9.41 25.90
N VAL A 220 7.91 -9.71 24.60
CA VAL A 220 6.66 -9.93 23.87
C VAL A 220 6.79 -11.20 23.05
N ASP A 221 5.78 -12.07 23.09
CA ASP A 221 5.75 -13.23 22.22
C ASP A 221 5.46 -12.82 20.78
N PHE A 222 6.31 -13.26 19.86
CA PHE A 222 6.20 -12.96 18.44
C PHE A 222 6.59 -14.16 17.59
N GLU A 223 6.06 -14.20 16.37
CA GLU A 223 6.39 -15.23 15.38
C GLU A 223 7.24 -14.60 14.26
N THR A 224 8.26 -15.34 13.83
CA THR A 224 9.03 -15.03 12.62
C THR A 224 8.59 -15.96 11.51
N ASN A 225 8.07 -15.38 10.45
CA ASN A 225 7.60 -16.09 9.28
C ASN A 225 8.40 -15.68 8.05
N LYS A 226 8.38 -16.52 7.02
CA LYS A 226 9.05 -16.24 5.75
C LYS A 226 8.07 -16.30 4.60
N LEU A 227 8.10 -15.27 3.76
CA LEU A 227 7.34 -15.20 2.53
C LEU A 227 8.30 -14.88 1.38
N LEU A 228 8.38 -15.79 0.41
CA LEU A 228 9.32 -15.69 -0.70
C LEU A 228 10.76 -15.54 -0.17
N SER A 229 11.44 -14.45 -0.49
CA SER A 229 12.81 -14.15 -0.04
C SER A 229 12.90 -13.30 1.23
N GLU A 230 11.76 -12.88 1.82
CA GLU A 230 11.74 -11.91 2.92
C GLU A 230 11.11 -12.49 4.19
N PHE A 231 11.58 -12.03 5.36
CA PHE A 231 10.96 -12.35 6.63
C PHE A 231 9.91 -11.32 7.01
N TYR A 232 8.91 -11.76 7.77
CA TYR A 232 7.93 -10.88 8.40
C TYR A 232 7.63 -11.34 9.81
N TYR A 233 7.20 -10.39 10.63
CA TYR A 233 6.96 -10.59 12.04
C TYR A 233 5.53 -10.25 12.39
N ILE A 234 4.95 -11.05 13.27
CA ILE A 234 3.62 -10.84 13.86
C ILE A 234 3.71 -11.05 15.36
N LEU A 235 2.85 -10.38 16.13
CA LEU A 235 2.70 -10.70 17.55
C LEU A 235 1.94 -12.02 17.66
N ALA A 236 2.36 -12.89 18.59
CA ALA A 236 1.62 -14.10 18.91
C ALA A 236 0.24 -13.72 19.49
N LYS A 237 -0.77 -14.54 19.21
CA LYS A 237 -2.13 -14.34 19.73
C LYS A 237 -2.26 -14.76 21.19
#